data_AF-A0A4U6UVQ0-F1
#
_entry.id   AF-A0A4U6UVQ0-F1
#
_cell.length_a   1.000
_cell.length_b   1.000
_cell.length_c   1.000
_cell.angle_alpha   90.00
_cell.angle_beta   90.00
_cell.angle_gamma   90.00
#
_symmetry.space_group_name_H-M   'P 1'
#
loop_
_entity.id
_entity.type
_entity.pdbx_description
1 polymer ?
#
loop_
_entity_poly.entity_id
_entity_poly.type
_entity_poly.pdbx_seq_one_letter_code
_entity_poly.pdbx_strand_id
1 'polypeptide(L)'
;MGTIAICDLNTGTDPKSIQIFYGCHVLPTLCTCDRHHRRCGVHLVTCNGELLLVVLYWGNGNHPSPAEVYKLVWAPNQRLELPERVMSLGDHSLFVGRGNTFALSAKEFPAIKRNCIYYADKPHHKRYWISVFHLGSHVVEKIPYPQELKEDRTNWTPHAWFCPRTPLLKQQ
;
A
#
# COMPACT_ATOMS: atom_id res chain seq x y z
N MET A 1 16.67 -3.69 0.01
CA MET A 1 16.25 -4.30 -1.27
C MET A 1 14.96 -5.04 -1.03
N GLY A 2 13.92 -4.80 -1.83
CA GLY A 2 12.64 -5.48 -1.69
C GLY A 2 12.44 -6.48 -2.83
N THR A 3 12.31 -7.75 -2.48
CA THR A 3 11.84 -8.79 -3.41
C THR A 3 10.32 -8.87 -3.26
N ILE A 4 9.60 -8.84 -4.37
CA ILE A 4 8.14 -9.00 -4.40
C ILE A 4 7.85 -10.39 -4.97
N ALA A 5 7.24 -11.25 -4.17
CA ALA A 5 6.79 -12.58 -4.60
C ALA A 5 5.27 -12.58 -4.78
N ILE A 6 4.80 -13.19 -5.86
CA ILE A 6 3.39 -13.41 -6.14
C ILE A 6 3.15 -14.91 -6.10
N CYS A 7 2.21 -15.34 -5.26
CA CYS A 7 1.90 -16.75 -5.03
C CYS A 7 0.44 -17.04 -5.39
N ASP A 8 0.18 -18.22 -5.95
CA ASP A 8 -1.17 -18.76 -6.06
C ASP A 8 -1.54 -19.39 -4.73
N LEU A 9 -2.72 -19.06 -4.22
CA LEU A 9 -3.26 -19.64 -3.00
C LEU A 9 -4.39 -20.63 -3.29
N ASN A 10 -4.82 -20.78 -4.55
CA ASN A 10 -5.99 -21.59 -4.92
C ASN A 10 -5.70 -23.09 -5.09
N THR A 11 -4.48 -23.55 -4.85
CA THR A 11 -4.05 -24.91 -5.23
C THR A 11 -4.33 -26.01 -4.20
N GLY A 12 -5.02 -25.75 -3.08
CA GLY A 12 -5.33 -26.78 -2.05
C GLY A 12 -4.10 -27.48 -1.44
N THR A 13 -2.91 -26.98 -1.74
CA THR A 13 -1.57 -27.43 -1.38
C THR A 13 -0.75 -26.18 -1.03
N ASP A 14 0.47 -26.34 -0.51
CA ASP A 14 1.33 -25.21 -0.13
C ASP A 14 1.35 -24.11 -1.21
N PRO A 15 1.34 -22.81 -0.81
CA PRO A 15 1.34 -21.68 -1.73
C PRO A 15 2.45 -21.85 -2.76
N LYS A 16 2.10 -22.07 -4.02
CA LYS A 16 3.09 -22.09 -5.09
C LYS A 16 3.43 -20.65 -5.42
N SER A 17 4.70 -20.27 -5.26
CA SER A 17 5.19 -19.04 -5.84
C SER A 17 4.99 -19.13 -7.34
N ILE A 18 4.06 -18.34 -7.87
CA ILE A 18 3.84 -18.26 -9.32
C ILE A 18 5.06 -17.56 -9.92
N GLN A 19 5.56 -16.51 -9.26
CA GLN A 19 6.73 -15.75 -9.69
C GLN A 19 7.33 -14.91 -8.56
N ILE A 20 8.65 -14.67 -8.65
CA ILE A 20 9.41 -13.80 -7.75
C ILE A 20 10.08 -12.72 -8.59
N PHE A 21 9.83 -11.46 -8.26
CA PHE A 21 10.44 -10.32 -8.94
C PHE A 21 11.33 -9.53 -8.00
N TYR A 22 12.50 -9.19 -8.50
CA TYR A 22 13.39 -8.24 -7.83
C TYR A 22 12.95 -6.84 -8.22
N GLY A 23 12.35 -6.10 -7.29
CA GLY A 23 11.96 -4.70 -7.50
C GLY A 23 13.15 -3.75 -7.77
N CYS A 24 14.39 -4.27 -7.82
CA CYS A 24 15.61 -3.51 -8.05
C CYS A 24 15.71 -2.90 -9.45
N HIS A 25 15.01 -3.40 -10.47
CA HIS A 25 15.13 -2.89 -11.84
C HIS A 25 14.00 -1.96 -12.28
N VAL A 26 12.77 -2.19 -11.82
CA VAL A 26 11.58 -1.42 -12.26
C VAL A 26 11.30 -0.22 -11.35
N LEU A 27 11.55 -0.33 -10.06
CA LEU A 27 11.20 0.71 -9.10
C LEU A 27 12.12 1.95 -9.10
N PRO A 28 13.42 1.87 -9.47
CA PRO A 28 14.25 3.06 -9.62
C PRO A 28 13.88 3.95 -10.82
N THR A 29 13.27 3.39 -11.88
CA THR A 29 12.93 4.15 -13.10
C THR A 29 11.59 4.89 -12.99
N LEU A 30 10.75 4.55 -12.02
CA LEU A 30 9.45 5.23 -11.83
C LEU A 30 9.60 6.68 -11.39
N CYS A 31 10.68 7.00 -10.69
CA CYS A 31 10.95 8.36 -10.31
C CYS A 31 12.08 8.96 -11.15
N THR A 32 11.76 10.03 -11.88
CA THR A 32 12.70 10.80 -12.71
C THR A 32 13.24 12.04 -11.99
N CYS A 33 13.07 12.17 -10.68
CA CYS A 33 13.58 13.33 -9.95
C CYS A 33 15.11 13.30 -9.85
N ASP A 34 15.75 14.41 -10.23
CA ASP A 34 17.22 14.57 -10.14
C ASP A 34 17.74 14.57 -8.70
N ARG A 35 16.87 14.82 -7.72
CA ARG A 35 17.22 14.85 -6.29
C ARG A 35 16.81 13.55 -5.62
N HIS A 36 17.75 12.95 -4.89
CA HIS A 36 17.52 11.73 -4.13
C HIS A 36 16.41 11.95 -3.08
N HIS A 37 15.32 11.20 -3.15
CA HIS A 37 14.32 11.13 -2.09
C HIS A 37 14.06 9.68 -1.71
N ARG A 38 13.80 9.46 -0.42
CA ARG A 38 13.62 8.11 0.13
C ARG A 38 12.23 7.60 -0.21
N ARG A 39 12.14 6.47 -0.92
CA ARG A 39 10.90 5.70 -1.06
C ARG A 39 10.50 5.15 0.31
N CYS A 40 9.29 5.43 0.77
CA CYS A 40 8.78 4.97 2.08
C CYS A 40 8.36 3.51 2.05
N GLY A 41 7.70 3.13 0.97
CA GLY A 41 7.00 1.87 0.88
C GLY A 41 6.54 1.61 -0.54
N VAL A 42 6.51 0.32 -0.88
CA VAL A 42 5.98 -0.19 -2.14
C VAL A 42 5.03 -1.31 -1.76
N HIS A 43 3.79 -1.20 -2.23
CA HIS A 43 2.71 -2.09 -1.85
C HIS A 43 2.00 -2.60 -3.10
N LEU A 44 1.69 -3.90 -3.15
CA LEU A 44 0.77 -4.46 -4.14
C LEU A 44 -0.62 -4.49 -3.54
N VAL A 45 -1.64 -4.15 -4.32
CA VAL A 45 -3.04 -4.19 -3.88
C VAL A 45 -3.94 -4.61 -5.02
N THR A 46 -4.89 -5.49 -4.75
CA THR A 46 -5.95 -5.84 -5.69
C THR A 46 -7.09 -4.85 -5.56
N CYS A 47 -7.55 -4.31 -6.69
CA CYS A 47 -8.65 -3.34 -6.73
C CYS A 47 -9.49 -3.61 -7.97
N ASN A 48 -10.78 -3.93 -7.80
CA ASN A 48 -11.72 -4.18 -8.89
C ASN A 48 -11.20 -5.20 -9.94
N GLY A 49 -10.57 -6.29 -9.47
CA GLY A 49 -10.00 -7.34 -10.33
C GLY A 49 -8.63 -7.01 -10.95
N GLU A 50 -8.12 -5.79 -10.77
CA GLU A 50 -6.79 -5.39 -11.24
C GLU A 50 -5.75 -5.47 -10.12
N LEU A 51 -4.52 -5.85 -10.45
CA LEU A 51 -3.37 -5.75 -9.54
C LEU A 51 -2.67 -4.41 -9.75
N LEU A 52 -2.57 -3.62 -8.68
CA LEU A 52 -2.00 -2.28 -8.69
C LEU A 52 -0.75 -2.21 -7.81
N LEU A 53 0.24 -1.44 -8.27
CA LEU A 53 1.44 -1.09 -7.53
C LEU A 53 1.27 0.30 -6.94
N VAL A 54 1.34 0.42 -5.62
CA VAL A 54 1.33 1.70 -4.90
C VAL A 54 2.74 2.03 -4.45
N VAL A 55 3.23 3.20 -4.84
CA VAL A 55 4.55 3.72 -4.47
C VAL A 55 4.37 4.97 -3.60
N LEU A 56 5.00 4.99 -2.43
CA LEU A 56 4.92 6.08 -1.47
C LEU A 56 6.29 6.78 -1.33
N TYR A 57 6.28 8.11 -1.27
CA TYR A 57 7.49 8.93 -1.21
C TYR A 57 7.53 9.79 0.07
N TRP A 58 8.65 9.83 0.81
CA TRP A 58 8.72 10.59 2.07
C TRP A 58 9.14 12.03 1.78
N GLY A 59 8.41 12.97 2.37
CA GLY A 59 8.70 14.39 2.30
C GLY A 59 9.97 14.77 3.07
N ASN A 60 11.04 15.01 2.32
CA ASN A 60 12.00 16.12 2.45
C ASN A 60 12.64 16.48 1.09
N GLY A 61 12.23 15.84 -0.01
CA GLY A 61 12.67 16.14 -1.37
C GLY A 61 11.51 16.61 -2.25
N ASN A 62 11.83 17.32 -3.34
CA ASN A 62 10.90 17.92 -4.32
C ASN A 62 10.12 16.89 -5.17
N HIS A 63 9.78 15.71 -4.65
CA HIS A 63 8.97 14.77 -5.43
C HIS A 63 7.57 15.38 -5.65
N PRO A 64 7.10 15.48 -6.91
CA PRO A 64 5.87 16.19 -7.21
C PRO A 64 4.65 15.50 -6.58
N SER A 65 4.69 14.17 -6.40
CA SER A 65 3.58 13.40 -5.83
C SER A 65 3.96 12.69 -4.53
N PRO A 66 3.16 12.77 -3.46
CA PRO A 66 3.45 12.01 -2.24
C PRO A 66 3.17 10.50 -2.39
N ALA A 67 2.32 10.13 -3.35
CA ALA A 67 1.96 8.75 -3.66
C ALA A 67 1.64 8.59 -5.16
N GLU A 68 1.92 7.41 -5.71
CA GLU A 68 1.65 7.06 -7.11
C GLU A 68 1.13 5.63 -7.21
N VAL A 69 0.30 5.39 -8.22
CA VAL A 69 -0.31 4.08 -8.48
C VAL A 69 -0.07 3.71 -9.93
N TYR A 70 0.29 2.45 -10.17
CA TYR A 70 0.55 1.92 -11.51
C TYR A 70 -0.20 0.62 -11.72
N LYS A 71 -0.70 0.41 -12.94
CA LYS A 71 -1.18 -0.90 -13.36
C LYS A 71 0.02 -1.78 -13.67
N LEU A 72 0.02 -3.02 -13.16
CA LEU A 72 1.00 -4.01 -13.55
C LEU A 72 0.55 -4.69 -14.83
N VAL A 73 1.39 -4.64 -15.87
CA VAL A 73 1.18 -5.41 -17.09
C VAL A 73 2.34 -6.37 -17.28
N TRP A 74 2.01 -7.59 -17.66
CA TRP A 74 3.00 -8.63 -17.94
C TRP A 74 3.32 -8.64 -19.42
N ALA A 75 4.57 -8.33 -19.75
CA ALA A 75 5.06 -8.56 -21.10
C ALA A 75 5.20 -10.08 -21.36
N PRO A 76 5.10 -10.53 -22.61
CA PRO A 76 5.21 -11.95 -22.98
C PRO A 76 6.53 -12.62 -22.53
N ASN A 77 7.57 -11.83 -22.30
CA ASN A 77 8.88 -12.28 -21.81
C ASN A 77 8.98 -12.34 -20.27
N GLN A 78 7.84 -12.34 -19.56
CA GLN A 78 7.76 -12.31 -18.09
C GLN A 78 8.42 -11.09 -17.44
N ARG A 79 8.63 -10.00 -18.20
CA ARG A 79 9.02 -8.71 -17.61
C ARG A 79 7.79 -7.99 -17.10
N LEU A 80 7.94 -7.41 -15.90
CA LEU A 80 6.96 -6.50 -15.36
C LEU A 80 7.11 -5.14 -16.05
N GLU A 81 6.02 -4.68 -16.64
CA GLU A 81 5.91 -3.33 -17.19
C GLU A 81 4.90 -2.54 -16.35
N LEU A 82 5.17 -1.24 -16.21
CA LEU A 82 4.30 -0.27 -15.56
C LEU A 82 3.91 0.80 -16.58
N PRO A 83 3.16 0.42 -17.63
CA PRO A 83 2.95 1.27 -18.80
C PRO A 83 2.09 2.50 -18.48
N GLU A 84 1.22 2.42 -17.46
CA GLU A 84 0.25 3.46 -17.16
C GLU A 84 0.21 3.80 -15.67
N ARG A 85 0.36 5.10 -15.39
CA ARG A 85 0.06 5.68 -14.08
C ARG A 85 -1.45 5.84 -13.93
N VAL A 86 -2.00 5.23 -12.88
CA VAL A 86 -3.41 5.38 -12.51
C VAL A 86 -3.61 6.75 -11.88
N MET A 87 -4.51 7.54 -12.46
CA MET A 87 -4.88 8.88 -11.97
C MET A 87 -6.21 8.88 -11.22
N SER A 88 -7.05 7.85 -11.42
CA SER A 88 -8.30 7.67 -10.72
C SER A 88 -8.59 6.20 -10.40
N LEU A 89 -9.04 5.95 -9.18
CA LEU A 89 -9.54 4.65 -8.70
C LEU A 89 -11.07 4.55 -8.79
N GLY A 90 -11.71 5.55 -9.42
CA GLY A 90 -13.17 5.69 -9.43
C GLY A 90 -13.73 5.87 -8.03
N ASP A 91 -14.66 5.00 -7.65
CA ASP A 91 -15.29 5.01 -6.32
C ASP A 91 -14.48 4.25 -5.26
N HIS A 92 -13.33 3.68 -5.61
CA HIS A 92 -12.53 2.88 -4.69
C HIS A 92 -11.43 3.70 -4.00
N SER A 93 -10.97 3.18 -2.86
CA SER A 93 -9.79 3.66 -2.16
C SER A 93 -8.94 2.51 -1.65
N LEU A 94 -7.63 2.73 -1.63
CA LEU A 94 -6.63 1.73 -1.29
C LEU A 94 -6.18 1.91 0.15
N PHE A 95 -6.02 0.81 0.86
CA PHE A 95 -5.51 0.77 2.23
C PHE A 95 -4.19 0.02 2.20
N VAL A 96 -3.11 0.73 2.52
CA VAL A 96 -1.74 0.22 2.46
C VAL A 96 -0.99 0.50 3.76
N GLY A 97 -0.04 -0.33 4.12
CA GLY A 97 0.66 -0.25 5.41
C GLY A 97 1.57 -1.45 5.62
N ARG A 98 2.14 -1.56 6.83
CA ARG A 98 2.91 -2.74 7.23
C ARG A 98 1.97 -3.92 7.51
N GLY A 99 1.71 -4.70 6.47
CA GLY A 99 0.86 -5.89 6.56
C GLY A 99 0.00 -6.04 5.32
N ASN A 100 -1.29 -6.29 5.54
CA ASN A 100 -2.25 -6.51 4.46
C ASN A 100 -2.61 -5.22 3.73
N THR A 101 -2.85 -5.36 2.44
CA THR A 101 -3.33 -4.33 1.53
C THR A 101 -4.69 -4.76 0.99
N PHE A 102 -5.59 -3.80 0.81
CA PHE A 102 -6.93 -4.06 0.25
C PHE A 102 -7.51 -2.78 -0.33
N ALA A 103 -8.54 -2.94 -1.16
CA ALA A 103 -9.33 -1.84 -1.69
C ALA A 103 -10.76 -1.93 -1.16
N LEU A 104 -11.37 -0.79 -0.88
CA LEU A 104 -12.80 -0.69 -0.53
C LEU A 104 -13.51 0.27 -1.48
N SER A 105 -14.77 -0.03 -1.76
CA SER A 105 -15.68 0.85 -2.48
C SER A 105 -16.30 1.88 -1.54
N ALA A 106 -16.17 3.17 -1.88
CA ALA A 106 -16.81 4.25 -1.13
C ALA A 106 -18.34 4.26 -1.29
N LYS A 107 -18.88 3.54 -2.28
CA LYS A 107 -20.34 3.31 -2.39
C LYS A 107 -20.84 2.38 -1.28
N GLU A 108 -20.06 1.35 -0.96
CA GLU A 108 -20.40 0.39 0.10
C GLU A 108 -20.05 0.92 1.49
N PHE A 109 -18.99 1.73 1.58
CA PHE A 109 -18.50 2.32 2.81
C PHE A 109 -18.46 3.85 2.71
N PRO A 110 -19.59 4.57 2.89
CA PRO A 110 -19.64 6.02 2.69
C PRO A 110 -18.73 6.85 3.59
N ALA A 111 -18.24 6.26 4.70
CA ALA A 111 -17.28 6.89 5.60
C ALA A 111 -15.88 7.04 4.99
N ILE A 112 -15.56 6.31 3.92
CA ILE A 112 -14.28 6.43 3.22
C ILE A 112 -14.40 7.42 2.06
N LYS A 113 -13.36 8.23 1.88
CA LYS A 113 -13.24 9.10 0.71
C LYS A 113 -12.89 8.23 -0.48
N ARG A 114 -13.58 8.38 -1.60
CA ARG A 114 -13.20 7.75 -2.88
C ARG A 114 -11.87 8.29 -3.40
N ASN A 115 -11.23 7.53 -4.28
CA ASN A 115 -10.03 7.94 -5.00
C ASN A 115 -8.85 8.33 -4.08
N CYS A 116 -8.71 7.63 -2.95
CA CYS A 116 -7.70 7.91 -1.93
C CYS A 116 -6.81 6.69 -1.65
N ILE A 117 -5.61 6.96 -1.16
CA ILE A 117 -4.70 5.99 -0.57
C ILE A 117 -4.57 6.31 0.91
N TYR A 118 -5.00 5.38 1.75
CA TYR A 118 -4.83 5.41 3.20
C TYR A 118 -3.56 4.65 3.56
N TYR A 119 -2.61 5.32 4.20
CA TYR A 119 -1.33 4.73 4.59
C TYR A 119 -1.13 4.72 6.11
N ALA A 120 -0.95 3.51 6.67
CA ALA A 120 -0.65 3.27 8.08
C ALA A 120 0.80 2.76 8.26
N ASP A 121 1.72 3.64 8.65
CA ASP A 121 3.12 3.29 8.97
C ASP A 121 3.72 4.15 10.08
N LYS A 122 2.92 5.00 10.74
CA LYS A 122 3.44 5.84 11.83
C LYS A 122 3.38 5.07 13.15
N PRO A 123 4.45 5.09 13.97
CA PRO A 123 4.41 4.50 15.30
C PRO A 123 3.35 5.20 16.18
N HIS A 124 2.81 4.45 17.13
CA HIS A 124 1.71 4.82 18.05
C HIS A 124 1.99 6.08 18.91
N HIS A 125 3.23 6.58 18.92
CA HIS A 125 3.62 7.79 19.64
C HIS A 125 3.53 9.09 18.81
N LYS A 126 3.03 9.05 17.56
CA LYS A 126 2.86 10.24 16.73
C LYS A 126 1.44 10.81 16.85
N ARG A 127 1.31 12.13 16.73
CA ARG A 127 0.01 12.85 16.71
C ARG A 127 -0.98 12.29 15.67
N TYR A 128 -0.47 11.68 14.61
CA TYR A 128 -1.24 11.12 13.49
C TYR A 128 -0.74 9.72 13.17
N TRP A 129 -1.67 8.82 12.86
CA TRP A 129 -1.38 7.41 12.57
C TRP A 129 -1.57 7.02 11.11
N ILE A 130 -2.53 7.67 10.42
CA ILE A 130 -2.83 7.45 9.01
C ILE A 130 -2.57 8.72 8.22
N SER A 131 -1.94 8.59 7.06
CA SER A 131 -1.83 9.65 6.05
C SER A 131 -2.75 9.29 4.88
N VAL A 132 -3.55 10.23 4.41
CA VAL A 132 -4.50 10.02 3.30
C VAL A 132 -4.03 10.86 2.12
N PHE A 133 -3.79 10.19 1.00
CA PHE A 133 -3.35 10.80 -0.25
C PHE A 133 -4.50 10.70 -1.25
N HIS A 134 -5.08 11.82 -1.67
CA HIS A 134 -6.11 11.79 -2.70
C HIS A 134 -5.47 11.77 -4.08
N LEU A 135 -5.72 10.72 -4.86
CA LEU A 135 -5.07 10.50 -6.14
C LEU A 135 -5.48 11.59 -7.14
N GLY A 136 -4.51 12.20 -7.81
CA GLY A 136 -4.74 13.34 -8.70
C GLY A 136 -4.80 14.70 -7.99
N SER A 137 -4.77 14.74 -6.65
CA SER A 137 -4.52 15.98 -5.90
C SER A 137 -3.22 15.83 -5.11
N HIS A 138 -2.37 16.85 -5.06
CA HIS A 138 -1.14 16.79 -4.26
C HIS A 138 -1.41 17.01 -2.76
N VAL A 139 -2.66 16.84 -2.32
CA VAL A 139 -3.12 17.09 -0.95
C VAL A 139 -2.91 15.84 -0.10
N VAL A 140 -2.33 16.05 1.08
CA VAL A 140 -2.13 15.01 2.10
C VAL A 140 -2.89 15.38 3.35
N GLU A 141 -3.89 14.58 3.70
CA GLU A 141 -4.59 14.68 4.97
C GLU A 141 -3.96 13.75 6.01
N LYS A 142 -4.13 14.08 7.29
CA LYS A 142 -3.60 13.29 8.40
C LYS A 142 -4.72 12.98 9.38
N ILE A 143 -4.98 11.70 9.61
CA ILE A 143 -5.95 11.27 10.62
C ILE A 143 -5.21 11.20 11.96
N PRO A 144 -5.72 11.83 13.03
CA PRO A 144 -5.12 11.77 14.35
C PRO A 144 -5.20 10.36 14.94
N TYR A 145 -4.23 10.01 15.79
CA TYR A 145 -4.31 8.77 16.55
C TYR A 145 -5.48 8.86 17.55
N PRO A 146 -6.43 7.89 17.57
CA PRO A 146 -7.60 7.91 18.45
C PRO A 146 -7.19 7.98 19.92
N GLN A 147 -7.79 8.88 20.71
CA GLN A 147 -7.37 9.08 22.10
C GLN A 147 -7.66 7.85 22.96
N GLU A 148 -8.78 7.18 22.67
CA GLU A 148 -9.28 5.99 23.34
C GLU A 148 -8.28 4.82 23.27
N LEU A 149 -7.50 4.75 22.18
CA LEU A 149 -6.46 3.74 21.97
C LEU A 149 -5.11 4.09 22.59
N LYS A 150 -4.94 5.30 23.15
CA LYS A 150 -3.70 5.68 23.86
C LYS A 150 -3.70 5.17 25.29
N GLU A 151 -4.87 4.93 25.85
CA GLU A 151 -5.07 4.41 27.22
C GLU A 151 -4.89 2.90 27.30
N ASP A 152 -4.87 2.23 26.14
CA ASP A 152 -4.59 0.81 26.02
C ASP A 152 -3.09 0.52 26.26
N ARG A 153 -2.81 -0.13 27.40
CA ARG A 153 -1.45 -0.50 27.85
C ARG A 153 -0.87 -1.71 27.11
N THR A 154 -1.55 -2.26 26.10
CA THR A 154 -1.12 -3.46 25.39
C THR A 154 0.02 -3.25 24.39
N ASN A 155 0.59 -2.03 24.28
CA ASN A 155 1.61 -1.66 23.28
C ASN A 155 1.17 -2.02 21.84
N TRP A 156 -0.13 -2.02 21.57
CA TRP A 156 -0.63 -2.30 20.24
C TRP A 156 -0.15 -1.24 19.26
N THR A 157 0.52 -1.67 18.19
CA THR A 157 0.99 -0.75 17.16
C THR A 157 0.17 -0.90 15.89
N PRO A 158 -0.48 0.17 15.41
CA PRO A 158 -1.30 0.16 14.20
C PRO A 158 -0.41 0.22 12.95
N HIS A 159 0.46 -0.76 12.81
CA HIS A 159 1.26 -0.96 11.60
C HIS A 159 0.45 -1.67 10.52
N ALA A 160 -0.56 -2.46 10.93
CA ALA A 160 -1.42 -3.22 10.04
C ALA A 160 -2.87 -2.76 10.16
N TRP A 161 -3.57 -2.74 9.04
CA TRP A 161 -5.02 -2.50 8.98
C TRP A 161 -5.83 -3.63 9.60
N PHE A 162 -5.30 -4.85 9.53
CA PHE A 162 -5.84 -6.04 10.16
C PHE A 162 -4.72 -6.74 10.92
N CYS A 163 -4.88 -6.88 12.22
CA CYS A 163 -4.00 -7.69 13.05
C CYS A 163 -4.87 -8.68 13.81
N PRO A 164 -4.94 -9.96 13.40
CA PRO A 164 -5.64 -10.96 14.20
C PRO A 164 -5.00 -10.97 15.58
N ARG A 165 -5.82 -10.78 16.63
CA ARG A 165 -5.34 -10.71 18.02
C ARG A 165 -4.79 -12.05 18.55
N THR A 166 -4.83 -13.10 17.75
CA THR A 166 -4.46 -14.46 18.14
C THR A 166 -3.71 -15.12 16.98
N PRO A 167 -2.56 -15.78 17.20
CA PRO A 167 -1.94 -16.60 16.16
C PRO A 167 -2.94 -17.69 15.75
N LEU A 168 -3.15 -17.87 14.44
CA LEU A 168 -3.79 -19.07 13.90
C LEU A 168 -2.80 -20.25 13.97
N LEU A 169 -2.29 -20.55 15.16
CA LEU A 169 -1.61 -21.80 15.42
C LEU A 169 -2.66 -22.70 16.07
N LYS A 170 -3.24 -23.61 15.28
CA LYS A 170 -3.87 -24.79 15.85
C LYS A 170 -2.79 -25.49 16.67
N GLN A 171 -3.03 -25.66 17.97
CA GLN A 171 -2.27 -26.61 18.77
C GLN A 171 -2.42 -27.98 18.08
N GLN A 172 -1.30 -28.52 17.61
CA GLN A 172 -1.17 -29.95 17.28
C GLN A 172 -0.88 -30.71 18.57
#